data_AF-A0A1X7V443-F1
#
_entry.id   AF-A0A1X7V443-F1
#
_cell.length_a   1.000
_cell.length_b   1.000
_cell.length_c   1.000
_cell.angle_alpha   90.00
_cell.angle_beta   90.00
_cell.angle_gamma   90.00
#
_symmetry.space_group_name_H-M   'P 1'
#
loop_
_entity.id
_entity.type
_entity.pdbx_description
1 polymer ?
#
loop_
_entity_poly.entity_id
_entity_poly.type
_entity_poly.pdbx_seq_one_letter_code
_entity_poly.pdbx_strand_id
1 'polypeptide(L)'
;MGIEDSTVTSLSQINQAEEEIEECDRLKRENLAAFTGWKCISCFIHTLQLVVKLFETNPSFQLSLEKAKSLVKAFNKSCNVTEKLTDRAGKKLVNDCRTRWDSTFVMIARLLEVKNHVS
;
A
#
# COMPACT_ATOMS: atom_id res chain seq x y z
N MET A 1 -4.96 -4.95 -39.12
CA MET A 1 -5.73 -6.02 -38.46
C MET A 1 -4.79 -6.63 -37.43
N GLY A 2 -4.87 -6.24 -36.14
CA GLY A 2 -3.83 -6.60 -35.16
C GLY A 2 -4.12 -6.12 -33.74
N ILE A 3 -5.40 -6.09 -33.33
CA ILE A 3 -5.83 -5.64 -31.99
C ILE A 3 -6.24 -6.83 -31.10
N GLU A 4 -6.28 -8.06 -31.62
CA GLU A 4 -6.92 -9.21 -30.94
C GLU A 4 -5.99 -10.04 -30.02
N ASP A 5 -4.66 -9.94 -30.14
CA ASP A 5 -3.71 -10.83 -29.41
C ASP A 5 -3.37 -10.38 -27.98
N SER A 6 -3.45 -9.07 -27.70
CA SER A 6 -3.05 -8.51 -26.39
C SER A 6 -4.11 -8.74 -25.30
N THR A 7 -5.39 -8.76 -25.68
CA THR A 7 -6.52 -9.00 -24.77
C THR A 7 -6.67 -10.46 -24.37
N VAL A 8 -6.37 -11.39 -25.27
CA VAL A 8 -6.44 -12.85 -25.02
C VAL A 8 -5.41 -13.29 -23.97
N THR A 9 -4.21 -12.71 -24.01
CA THR A 9 -3.15 -12.97 -23.01
C THR A 9 -3.53 -12.45 -21.63
N SER A 10 -4.26 -11.32 -21.56
CA SER A 10 -4.73 -10.77 -20.28
C SER A 10 -5.90 -11.58 -19.70
N LEU A 11 -6.78 -12.12 -20.54
CA LEU A 11 -7.91 -12.94 -20.10
C LEU A 11 -7.48 -14.32 -19.59
N SER A 12 -6.48 -14.95 -20.22
CA SER A 12 -5.93 -16.21 -19.71
C SER A 12 -5.25 -16.04 -18.36
N GLN A 13 -4.56 -14.92 -18.14
CA GLN A 13 -3.96 -14.58 -16.85
C GLN A 13 -5.01 -14.30 -15.76
N ILE A 14 -6.13 -13.67 -16.13
CA ILE A 14 -7.26 -13.46 -15.21
C ILE A 14 -7.90 -14.80 -14.83
N ASN A 15 -8.19 -15.67 -15.82
CA ASN A 15 -8.77 -16.99 -15.57
C ASN A 15 -7.85 -17.84 -14.68
N GLN A 16 -6.54 -17.79 -14.92
CA GLN A 16 -5.58 -18.53 -14.10
C GLN A 16 -5.50 -17.99 -12.67
N ALA A 17 -5.57 -16.67 -12.49
CA ALA A 17 -5.66 -16.07 -11.15
C ALA A 17 -6.98 -16.42 -10.44
N GLU A 18 -8.10 -16.50 -11.16
CA GLU A 18 -9.39 -16.91 -10.62
C GLU A 18 -9.38 -18.37 -10.16
N GLU A 19 -8.79 -19.28 -10.93
CA GLU A 19 -8.58 -20.69 -10.56
C GLU A 19 -7.70 -20.82 -9.31
N GLU A 20 -6.61 -20.05 -9.22
CA GLU A 20 -5.72 -20.04 -8.05
C GLU A 20 -6.44 -19.52 -6.78
N ILE A 21 -7.32 -18.52 -6.93
CA ILE A 21 -8.13 -17.99 -5.83
C ILE A 21 -9.14 -19.04 -5.35
N GLU A 22 -9.83 -19.70 -6.29
CA GLU A 22 -10.83 -20.73 -5.98
C GLU A 22 -10.20 -21.95 -5.27
N GLU A 23 -9.02 -22.37 -5.73
CA GLU A 23 -8.21 -23.40 -5.09
C GLU A 23 -7.82 -23.00 -3.66
N CYS A 24 -7.34 -21.77 -3.46
CA CYS A 24 -6.98 -21.24 -2.16
C CYS A 24 -8.18 -21.23 -1.19
N ASP A 25 -9.36 -20.84 -1.67
CA ASP A 25 -10.57 -20.80 -0.87
C ASP A 25 -11.15 -22.19 -0.60
N ARG A 26 -10.96 -23.16 -1.50
CA ARG A 26 -11.25 -24.57 -1.24
C ARG A 26 -10.36 -25.11 -0.13
N LEU A 27 -9.04 -24.93 -0.24
CA LEU A 27 -8.07 -25.36 0.78
C LEU A 27 -8.36 -24.71 2.13
N LYS A 28 -8.72 -23.42 2.18
CA LYS A 28 -9.14 -22.75 3.43
C LYS A 28 -10.39 -23.39 4.02
N ARG A 29 -11.40 -23.75 3.21
CA ARG A 29 -12.63 -24.42 3.68
C ARG A 29 -12.35 -25.82 4.22
N GLU A 30 -11.52 -26.58 3.51
CA GLU A 30 -11.08 -27.92 3.95
C GLU A 30 -10.27 -27.84 5.26
N ASN A 31 -9.38 -26.85 5.38
CA ASN A 31 -8.64 -26.59 6.63
C ASN A 31 -9.56 -26.07 7.74
N LEU A 32 -10.62 -25.32 7.40
CA LEU A 32 -11.61 -24.84 8.37
C LEU A 32 -12.25 -26.00 9.12
N ALA A 33 -12.45 -27.14 8.46
CA ALA A 33 -12.95 -28.38 9.08
C ALA A 33 -12.04 -28.85 10.24
N ALA A 34 -10.71 -28.69 10.09
CA ALA A 34 -9.73 -29.00 11.13
C ALA A 34 -9.71 -27.97 12.28
N PHE A 35 -10.18 -26.75 12.05
CA PHE A 35 -10.28 -25.67 13.03
C PHE A 35 -11.71 -25.42 13.55
N THR A 36 -12.66 -26.34 13.30
CA THR A 36 -14.10 -26.21 13.64
C THR A 36 -14.39 -25.95 15.12
N GLY A 37 -13.47 -26.27 16.03
CA GLY A 37 -13.58 -25.96 17.46
C GLY A 37 -13.06 -24.58 17.88
N TRP A 38 -12.42 -23.83 16.98
CA TRP A 38 -11.71 -22.58 17.28
C TRP A 38 -12.37 -21.42 16.55
N LYS A 39 -12.81 -20.41 17.32
CA LYS A 39 -13.38 -19.19 16.75
C LYS A 39 -12.25 -18.34 16.14
N CYS A 40 -12.06 -18.43 14.83
CA CYS A 40 -11.19 -17.50 14.10
C CYS A 40 -11.87 -16.12 14.01
N ILE A 41 -11.40 -15.18 14.82
CA ILE A 41 -11.82 -13.79 14.76
C ILE A 41 -10.96 -13.09 13.72
N SER A 42 -11.59 -12.41 12.76
CA SER A 42 -10.86 -11.58 11.79
C SER A 42 -10.03 -10.52 12.53
N CYS A 43 -8.75 -10.41 12.18
CA CYS A 43 -7.87 -9.43 12.80
C CYS A 43 -8.29 -8.02 12.39
N PHE A 44 -8.69 -7.19 13.36
CA PHE A 44 -9.09 -5.81 13.12
C PHE A 44 -8.02 -5.00 12.36
N ILE A 45 -6.74 -5.22 12.69
CA ILE A 45 -5.62 -4.57 11.99
C ILE A 45 -5.56 -5.00 10.52
N HIS A 46 -5.91 -6.25 10.20
CA HIS A 46 -5.98 -6.72 8.83
C HIS A 46 -7.09 -6.01 8.04
N THR A 47 -8.24 -5.76 8.67
CA THR A 47 -9.31 -4.95 8.06
C THR A 47 -8.85 -3.52 7.76
N LEU A 48 -8.14 -2.87 8.69
CA LEU A 48 -7.58 -1.54 8.44
C LEU A 48 -6.54 -1.55 7.31
N GLN A 49 -5.68 -2.58 7.28
CA GLN A 49 -4.70 -2.74 6.22
C GLN A 49 -5.35 -2.90 4.84
N LEU A 50 -6.49 -3.59 4.73
CA LEU A 50 -7.26 -3.67 3.48
C LEU A 50 -7.75 -2.30 3.00
N VAL A 51 -8.18 -1.43 3.92
CA VAL A 51 -8.60 -0.05 3.58
C VAL A 51 -7.41 0.78 3.08
N VAL A 52 -6.25 0.69 3.74
CA VAL A 52 -5.03 1.36 3.29
C VAL A 52 -4.63 0.86 1.90
N LYS A 53 -4.67 -0.47 1.69
CA LYS A 53 -4.35 -1.07 0.40
C LYS A 53 -5.29 -0.61 -0.71
N LEU A 54 -6.60 -0.51 -0.42
CA LEU A 54 -7.58 0.01 -1.37
C LEU A 54 -7.23 1.44 -1.82
N PHE A 55 -6.79 2.29 -0.89
CA PHE A 55 -6.35 3.64 -1.20
C PHE A 55 -5.07 3.65 -2.06
N GLU A 56 -4.09 2.83 -1.71
CA GLU A 56 -2.82 2.72 -2.45
C GLU A 56 -3.00 2.19 -3.87
N THR A 57 -3.94 1.25 -4.08
CA THR A 57 -4.22 0.66 -5.40
C THR A 57 -5.17 1.50 -6.24
N ASN A 58 -5.82 2.51 -5.67
CA ASN A 58 -6.78 3.33 -6.39
C ASN A 58 -6.04 4.28 -7.38
N PRO A 59 -6.30 4.17 -8.70
CA PRO A 59 -5.61 4.97 -9.71
C PRO A 59 -5.77 6.48 -9.52
N SER A 60 -6.90 6.93 -8.93
CA SER A 60 -7.16 8.35 -8.68
C SER A 60 -6.17 8.97 -7.68
N PHE A 61 -5.62 8.18 -6.75
CA PHE A 61 -4.69 8.66 -5.73
C PHE A 61 -3.22 8.32 -6.03
N GLN A 62 -2.97 7.35 -6.91
CA GLN A 62 -1.63 6.87 -7.23
C GLN A 62 -0.66 7.99 -7.62
N LEU A 63 -1.10 8.91 -8.47
CA LEU A 63 -0.25 10.00 -8.98
C LEU A 63 0.12 11.01 -7.88
N SER A 64 -0.80 11.29 -6.96
CA SER A 64 -0.56 12.15 -5.80
C SER A 64 0.33 11.46 -4.76
N LEU A 65 0.13 10.16 -4.56
CA LEU A 65 0.91 9.34 -3.64
C LEU A 65 2.37 9.23 -4.10
N GLU A 66 2.62 8.97 -5.38
CA GLU A 66 3.97 8.90 -5.94
C GLU A 66 4.71 10.24 -5.86
N LYS A 67 4.00 11.37 -6.05
CA LYS A 67 4.56 12.70 -5.82
C LYS A 67 4.96 12.91 -4.35
N ALA A 68 4.10 12.51 -3.41
CA ALA A 68 4.41 12.60 -1.99
C ALA A 68 5.64 11.74 -1.61
N LYS A 69 5.70 10.49 -2.10
CA LYS A 69 6.85 9.59 -1.91
C LYS A 69 8.14 10.19 -2.49
N SER A 70 8.07 10.74 -3.69
CA SER A 70 9.20 11.37 -4.37
C SER A 70 9.70 12.60 -3.61
N LEU A 71 8.79 13.43 -3.11
CA LEU A 71 9.12 14.61 -2.30
C LEU A 71 9.84 14.21 -1.01
N VAL A 72 9.25 13.28 -0.25
CA VAL A 72 9.86 12.76 0.99
C VAL A 72 11.25 12.18 0.73
N LYS A 73 11.40 11.41 -0.36
CA LYS A 73 12.69 10.85 -0.77
C LYS A 73 13.71 11.92 -1.13
N ALA A 74 13.31 13.01 -1.78
CA ALA A 74 14.20 14.12 -2.12
C ALA A 74 14.74 14.83 -0.87
N PHE A 75 13.88 15.09 0.12
CA PHE A 75 14.29 15.67 1.40
C PHE A 75 15.24 14.74 2.18
N ASN A 76 14.86 13.47 2.31
CA ASN A 76 15.65 12.49 3.06
C ASN A 76 16.93 12.04 2.35
N LYS A 77 17.11 12.37 1.07
CA LYS A 77 18.37 12.13 0.33
C LYS A 77 19.51 13.04 0.82
N SER A 78 19.20 14.23 1.30
CA SER A 78 20.19 15.21 1.75
C SER A 78 20.09 15.46 3.25
N CYS A 79 21.15 15.10 3.98
CA CYS A 79 21.22 15.33 5.43
C CYS A 79 21.06 16.82 5.79
N ASN A 80 21.71 17.72 5.02
CA ASN A 80 21.61 19.16 5.22
C ASN A 80 20.18 19.70 5.06
N VAL A 81 19.43 19.19 4.09
CA VAL A 81 18.04 19.62 3.86
C VAL A 81 17.13 19.06 4.97
N THR A 82 17.37 17.81 5.35
CA THR A 82 16.65 17.16 6.47
C THR A 82 16.86 17.91 7.78
N GLU A 83 18.09 18.34 8.08
CA GLU A 83 18.44 19.11 9.26
C GLU A 83 17.75 20.49 9.23
N LYS A 84 17.88 21.25 8.14
CA LYS A 84 17.19 22.54 7.97
C LYS A 84 15.67 22.43 8.13
N LEU A 85 15.06 21.36 7.62
CA LEU A 85 13.63 21.11 7.81
C LEU A 85 13.32 20.79 9.27
N THR A 86 14.15 20.01 9.94
CA THR A 86 13.99 19.66 11.34
C THR A 86 14.14 20.89 12.24
N ASP A 87 15.07 21.79 11.94
CA ASP A 87 15.25 23.04 12.67
C ASP A 87 14.03 23.97 12.53
N ARG A 88 13.41 24.01 11.34
CA ARG A 88 12.23 24.86 11.08
C ARG A 88 10.93 24.25 11.59
N ALA A 89 10.72 22.96 11.38
CA ALA A 89 9.45 22.28 11.65
C ALA A 89 9.44 21.45 12.94
N GLY A 90 10.59 21.27 13.60
CA GLY A 90 10.76 20.43 14.79
C GLY A 90 10.56 18.93 14.53
N LYS A 91 10.38 18.52 13.27
CA LYS A 91 10.02 17.15 12.90
C LYS A 91 10.73 16.75 11.61
N LYS A 92 11.19 15.49 11.59
CA LYS A 92 11.73 14.84 10.39
C LYS A 92 10.62 14.13 9.60
N LEU A 93 10.76 14.14 8.27
CA LEU A 93 9.92 13.38 7.35
C LEU A 93 10.20 11.87 7.46
N VAL A 94 9.15 11.07 7.43
CA VAL A 94 9.22 9.61 7.57
C VAL A 94 9.13 8.96 6.19
N ASN A 95 10.03 8.02 5.88
CA ASN A 95 9.96 7.26 4.64
C ASN A 95 8.82 6.24 4.67
N ASP A 96 8.19 6.04 3.51
CA ASP A 96 7.31 4.90 3.26
C ASP A 96 8.08 3.57 3.29
N CYS A 97 7.45 2.51 3.78
CA CYS A 97 8.02 1.18 3.86
C CYS A 97 6.97 0.14 3.43
N ARG A 98 7.14 -0.44 2.23
CA ARG A 98 6.14 -1.35 1.62
C ARG A 98 5.72 -2.53 2.51
N THR A 99 6.61 -3.03 3.37
CA THR A 99 6.32 -4.18 4.24
C THR A 99 5.65 -3.78 5.56
N ARG A 100 5.54 -2.48 5.86
CA ARG A 100 4.95 -1.95 7.08
C ARG A 100 3.59 -1.33 6.78
N TRP A 101 2.54 -1.94 7.31
CA TRP A 101 1.14 -1.70 6.96
C TRP A 101 0.65 -0.25 7.18
N ASP A 102 1.24 0.50 8.11
CA ASP A 102 0.84 1.86 8.46
C ASP A 102 1.75 2.94 7.84
N SER A 103 2.81 2.55 7.14
CA SER A 103 3.90 3.47 6.78
C SER A 103 3.48 4.55 5.78
N THR A 104 2.67 4.22 4.77
CA THR A 104 2.14 5.22 3.82
C THR A 104 1.25 6.24 4.52
N PHE A 105 0.37 5.79 5.43
CA PHE A 105 -0.46 6.70 6.24
C PHE A 105 0.40 7.63 7.09
N VAL A 106 1.36 7.08 7.83
CA VAL A 106 2.27 7.86 8.70
C VAL A 106 3.10 8.86 7.90
N MET A 107 3.60 8.48 6.72
CA MET A 107 4.33 9.38 5.82
C MET A 107 3.46 10.56 5.39
N ILE A 108 2.23 10.31 4.91
CA ILE A 108 1.32 11.36 4.44
C ILE A 108 0.93 12.28 5.60
N ALA A 109 0.56 11.71 6.75
CA ALA A 109 0.21 12.48 7.93
C ALA A 109 1.36 13.40 8.36
N ARG A 110 2.59 12.88 8.42
CA ARG A 110 3.77 13.68 8.75
C ARG A 110 4.03 14.77 7.72
N LEU A 111 3.87 14.47 6.43
CA LEU A 111 4.06 15.45 5.36
C LEU A 111 3.05 16.61 5.46
N LEU A 112 1.80 16.32 5.83
CA LEU A 112 0.76 17.33 6.04
C LEU A 112 1.05 18.21 7.26
N GLU A 113 1.57 17.64 8.35
CA GLU A 113 1.98 18.40 9.54
C GLU A 113 3.08 19.43 9.22
N VAL A 114 4.05 19.06 8.37
CA VAL A 114 5.17 19.94 8.03
C VAL A 114 4.92 20.78 6.77
N LYS A 115 3.75 20.67 6.12
CA LYS A 115 3.42 21.28 4.83
C LYS A 115 3.84 22.76 4.72
N ASN A 116 3.61 23.54 5.77
CA ASN A 116 3.92 24.98 5.79
C ASN A 116 5.43 25.29 5.72
N HIS A 117 6.28 24.29 5.94
CA HIS A 117 7.74 24.41 5.95
C HIS A 117 8.41 23.76 4.73
N VAL A 118 7.61 23.14 3.84
CA VAL A 118 8.08 22.33 2.68
C VAL A 118 7.87 23.06 1.34
N SER A 119 7.73 24.39 1.36
CA SER A 119 7.58 25.22 0.15
C SER A 119 8.91 25.66 -0.46
#